data_AF-A0A9P6MEE2-F1
#
_entry.id   AF-A0A9P6MEE2-F1
#
_cell.length_a   1.000
_cell.length_b   1.000
_cell.length_c   1.000
_cell.angle_alpha   90.00
_cell.angle_beta   90.00
_cell.angle_gamma   90.00
#
_symmetry.space_group_name_H-M   'P 1'
#
loop_
_entity.id
_entity.type
_entity.pdbx_description
1 polymer ?
#
loop_
_entity_poly.entity_id
_entity_poly.type
_entity_poly.pdbx_seq_one_letter_code
_entity_poly.pdbx_strand_id
1 'polypeptide(L)'
;NISRVEALGNMELASHSISHSPNLNDFPIGTGKEIWDGTKYDEDNYFPFIGECVNTNGVWNTTVPGATPCTPLGAYNFFTTQGTLYGETRVSKFILESISIVNATVRSFRTGHLLFPTAFPQILESVGFKYSSSSAANDQNTHMPFQPFYNSAYNQEVDLIEFPLSASDEDGEMNGDFYAPGTGGYVNGSYAWNQYQCIQKQAKYGTQYTFLIHPTTHAVPGLAPSTFENKLAFQQTLTPLVTNVSYFDTMGGRGDFHKARINAGIDVSISGSTATVTVTLQQKITDLTLRVPTAWTFKSSTVAVNTAAAGAVTLMNVVPAGTVTLKFQTSGTVTTTINPSAGPAATTTTISMASPTVPAPTPTPTNPLMVDDFVDPSRYSSSSNA
;
A
#
# COMPACT_ATOMS: atom_id res chain seq x y z
N ASN A 1 -5.99 -26.40 -1.30
CA ASN A 1 -5.12 -25.61 -0.40
C ASN A 1 -5.78 -24.30 0.01
N ILE A 2 -6.42 -23.56 -0.91
CA ILE A 2 -7.22 -22.34 -0.61
C ILE A 2 -8.29 -22.56 0.47
N SER A 3 -9.00 -23.70 0.45
CA SER A 3 -9.97 -24.05 1.50
C SER A 3 -9.40 -24.05 2.92
N ARG A 4 -8.10 -24.36 3.10
CA ARG A 4 -7.45 -24.29 4.41
C ARG A 4 -7.15 -22.85 4.83
N VAL A 5 -6.78 -21.99 3.88
CA VAL A 5 -6.55 -20.56 4.11
C VAL A 5 -7.86 -19.88 4.49
N GLU A 6 -8.93 -20.15 3.75
CA GLU A 6 -10.26 -19.58 4.01
C GLU A 6 -10.85 -20.06 5.35
N ALA A 7 -10.56 -21.30 5.77
CA ALA A 7 -10.96 -21.81 7.07
C ALA A 7 -10.33 -21.07 8.26
N LEU A 8 -9.26 -20.30 8.07
CA LEU A 8 -8.66 -19.48 9.12
C LEU A 8 -9.48 -18.20 9.42
N GLY A 9 -10.44 -17.82 8.56
CA GLY A 9 -11.45 -16.78 8.80
C GLY A 9 -10.95 -15.33 8.78
N ASN A 10 -9.68 -15.08 9.06
CA ASN A 10 -9.09 -13.73 9.18
C ASN A 10 -8.08 -13.42 8.06
N MET A 11 -8.20 -14.08 6.91
CA MET A 11 -7.33 -13.87 5.76
C MET A 11 -8.15 -13.41 4.56
N GLU A 12 -7.57 -12.53 3.76
CA GLU A 12 -8.15 -12.09 2.49
C GLU A 12 -7.52 -12.89 1.34
N LEU A 13 -8.38 -13.37 0.44
CA LEU A 13 -7.94 -13.85 -0.88
C LEU A 13 -7.75 -12.63 -1.80
N ALA A 14 -6.50 -12.28 -2.07
CA ALA A 14 -6.12 -11.20 -2.98
C ALA A 14 -5.53 -11.77 -4.27
N SER A 15 -5.63 -11.01 -5.37
CA SER A 15 -5.10 -11.42 -6.66
C SER A 15 -3.67 -10.95 -6.88
N HIS A 16 -3.00 -11.60 -7.81
CA HIS A 16 -1.65 -11.31 -8.28
C HIS A 16 -1.60 -11.44 -9.80
N SER A 17 -0.64 -10.77 -10.46
CA SER A 17 -0.38 -11.02 -11.89
C SER A 17 -0.03 -12.49 -12.11
N ILE A 18 -0.44 -13.05 -13.24
CA ILE A 18 -0.32 -14.47 -13.59
C ILE A 18 1.07 -14.79 -14.08
N SER A 19 1.56 -14.03 -15.08
CA SER A 19 2.83 -14.36 -15.73
C SER A 19 4.05 -13.99 -14.89
N HIS A 20 3.85 -13.06 -13.94
CA HIS A 20 4.93 -12.44 -13.18
C HIS A 20 6.04 -11.90 -14.09
N SER A 21 5.69 -11.49 -15.33
CA SER A 21 6.69 -11.24 -16.36
C SER A 21 7.35 -9.88 -16.20
N PRO A 22 8.67 -9.79 -16.45
CA PRO A 22 9.37 -8.53 -16.27
C PRO A 22 9.01 -7.50 -17.36
N ASN A 23 8.41 -7.93 -18.48
CA ASN A 23 7.88 -7.05 -19.54
C ASN A 23 6.38 -6.70 -19.37
N LEU A 24 5.80 -6.85 -18.18
CA LEU A 24 4.40 -6.50 -17.91
C LEU A 24 4.06 -5.06 -18.30
N ASN A 25 4.99 -4.11 -18.14
CA ASN A 25 4.80 -2.71 -18.51
C ASN A 25 4.54 -2.50 -20.00
N ASP A 26 4.99 -3.44 -20.85
CA ASP A 26 4.86 -3.35 -22.31
C ASP A 26 3.61 -4.07 -22.81
N PHE A 27 2.85 -4.73 -21.94
CA PHE A 27 1.66 -5.46 -22.38
C PHE A 27 0.60 -4.49 -22.92
N PRO A 28 -0.03 -4.81 -24.06
CA PRO A 28 -1.20 -4.07 -24.49
C PRO A 28 -2.33 -4.21 -23.47
N ILE A 29 -3.23 -3.22 -23.43
CA ILE A 29 -4.39 -3.20 -22.51
C ILE A 29 -5.21 -4.49 -22.60
N GLY A 30 -5.38 -5.01 -23.82
CA GLY A 30 -6.26 -6.14 -24.11
C GLY A 30 -7.60 -5.68 -24.69
N THR A 31 -8.43 -6.67 -25.01
CA THR A 31 -9.72 -6.52 -25.69
C THR A 31 -10.92 -6.69 -24.76
N GLY A 32 -10.68 -7.16 -23.53
CA GLY A 32 -11.74 -7.53 -22.58
C GLY A 32 -12.37 -8.90 -22.87
N LYS A 33 -11.84 -9.66 -23.84
CA LYS A 33 -12.26 -11.03 -24.19
C LYS A 33 -11.27 -12.08 -23.72
N GLU A 34 -10.34 -11.71 -22.86
CA GLU A 34 -9.38 -12.63 -22.27
C GLU A 34 -10.12 -13.68 -21.43
N ILE A 35 -9.86 -14.95 -21.70
CA ILE A 35 -10.52 -16.08 -21.06
C ILE A 35 -9.49 -17.05 -20.49
N TRP A 36 -9.84 -17.64 -19.35
CA TRP A 36 -9.18 -18.87 -18.91
C TRP A 36 -9.72 -20.04 -19.73
N ASP A 37 -8.84 -20.78 -20.39
CA ASP A 37 -9.19 -22.03 -21.06
C ASP A 37 -8.38 -23.19 -20.48
N GLY A 38 -8.95 -23.86 -19.48
CA GLY A 38 -8.32 -25.01 -18.83
C GLY A 38 -8.15 -26.24 -19.71
N THR A 39 -8.67 -26.23 -20.96
CA THR A 39 -8.49 -27.32 -21.93
C THR A 39 -7.29 -27.11 -22.85
N LYS A 40 -6.73 -25.90 -22.88
CA LYS A 40 -5.57 -25.52 -23.69
C LYS A 40 -4.24 -25.60 -22.94
N TYR A 41 -4.11 -26.54 -22.01
CA TYR A 41 -2.82 -26.87 -21.41
C TYR A 41 -1.99 -27.70 -22.39
N ASP A 42 -1.66 -27.09 -23.51
CA ASP A 42 -0.73 -27.54 -24.52
C ASP A 42 0.28 -26.41 -24.68
N GLU A 43 1.58 -26.73 -24.66
CA GLU A 43 2.69 -25.77 -24.73
C GLU A 43 2.59 -24.87 -25.98
N ASP A 44 1.80 -25.31 -26.98
CA ASP A 44 1.52 -24.60 -28.23
C ASP A 44 0.24 -23.73 -28.23
N ASN A 45 -0.63 -23.79 -27.21
CA ASN A 45 -1.95 -23.11 -27.19
C ASN A 45 -2.29 -22.35 -25.89
N TYR A 46 -1.37 -22.27 -24.93
CA TYR A 46 -1.54 -21.48 -23.71
C TYR A 46 -1.29 -19.98 -23.99
N PHE A 47 -2.27 -19.12 -23.70
CA PHE A 47 -2.11 -17.67 -23.79
C PHE A 47 -2.22 -17.06 -22.38
N PRO A 48 -1.22 -16.32 -21.90
CA PRO A 48 -0.01 -15.89 -22.62
C PRO A 48 1.16 -16.89 -22.54
N PHE A 49 2.03 -16.91 -23.54
CA PHE A 49 3.19 -17.82 -23.55
C PHE A 49 4.34 -17.24 -22.73
N ILE A 50 4.83 -18.00 -21.76
CA ILE A 50 5.99 -17.65 -20.92
C ILE A 50 7.19 -18.44 -21.42
N GLY A 51 8.21 -17.74 -21.94
CA GLY A 51 9.42 -18.34 -22.48
C GLY A 51 10.67 -17.80 -21.84
N GLU A 52 11.76 -18.55 -21.96
CA GLU A 52 13.08 -18.03 -21.59
C GLU A 52 13.59 -17.08 -22.67
N CYS A 53 14.20 -15.97 -22.26
CA CYS A 53 14.93 -15.08 -23.13
C CYS A 53 16.36 -15.61 -23.29
N VAL A 54 16.68 -16.13 -24.48
CA VAL A 54 17.96 -16.76 -24.78
C VAL A 54 18.75 -15.97 -25.82
N ASN A 55 20.06 -15.85 -25.61
CA ASN A 55 20.96 -15.24 -26.59
C ASN A 55 21.48 -16.32 -27.54
N THR A 56 21.06 -16.24 -28.81
CA THR A 56 21.63 -17.08 -29.87
C THR A 56 22.34 -16.18 -30.87
N ASN A 57 23.66 -16.35 -31.00
CA ASN A 57 24.51 -15.59 -31.93
C ASN A 57 24.42 -14.06 -31.77
N GLY A 58 24.27 -13.56 -30.54
CA GLY A 58 24.19 -12.12 -30.25
C GLY A 58 22.77 -11.53 -30.33
N VAL A 59 21.76 -12.34 -30.65
CA VAL A 59 20.35 -11.93 -30.71
C VAL A 59 19.58 -12.56 -29.55
N TRP A 60 18.88 -11.73 -28.78
CA TRP A 60 18.02 -12.18 -27.69
C TRP A 60 16.60 -12.43 -28.20
N ASN A 61 16.15 -13.67 -28.11
CA ASN A 61 14.80 -14.09 -28.48
C ASN A 61 14.20 -15.02 -27.43
N THR A 62 12.87 -15.05 -27.37
CA THR A 62 12.15 -15.96 -26.48
C THR A 62 12.18 -17.41 -26.99
N THR A 63 12.15 -18.40 -26.10
CA THR A 63 12.02 -19.83 -26.44
C THR A 63 10.59 -20.24 -26.81
N VAL A 64 9.60 -19.35 -26.72
CA VAL A 64 8.21 -19.63 -27.11
C VAL A 64 7.98 -19.61 -28.62
N PRO A 65 6.90 -20.24 -29.11
CA PRO A 65 6.56 -20.22 -30.53
C PRO A 65 6.56 -18.81 -31.13
N GLY A 66 7.31 -18.63 -32.22
CA GLY A 66 7.45 -17.35 -32.91
C GLY A 66 8.69 -16.52 -32.58
N ALA A 67 9.53 -16.94 -31.62
CA ALA A 67 10.85 -16.34 -31.32
C ALA A 67 10.85 -14.80 -31.29
N THR A 68 10.11 -14.22 -30.34
CA THR A 68 9.97 -12.76 -30.24
C THR A 68 11.25 -12.14 -29.65
N PRO A 69 11.72 -10.98 -30.15
CA PRO A 69 12.80 -10.24 -29.51
C PRO A 69 12.48 -9.96 -28.04
N CYS A 70 13.45 -10.18 -27.16
CA CYS A 70 13.30 -9.96 -25.74
C CYS A 70 14.53 -9.27 -25.17
N THR A 71 14.35 -8.58 -24.05
CA THR A 71 15.44 -8.00 -23.28
C THR A 71 15.37 -8.62 -21.89
N PRO A 72 16.38 -9.39 -21.45
CA PRO A 72 16.39 -9.93 -20.10
C PRO A 72 16.47 -8.77 -19.09
N LEU A 73 15.73 -8.88 -17.98
CA LEU A 73 15.72 -7.89 -16.91
C LEU A 73 16.48 -8.44 -15.71
N GLY A 74 17.74 -8.01 -15.56
CA GLY A 74 18.63 -8.45 -14.50
C GLY A 74 18.86 -9.97 -14.54
N ALA A 75 18.52 -10.65 -13.44
CA ALA A 75 18.63 -12.11 -13.31
C ALA A 75 17.43 -12.87 -13.91
N TYR A 76 16.38 -12.18 -14.37
CA TYR A 76 15.18 -12.79 -14.90
C TYR A 76 15.28 -12.95 -16.41
N ASN A 77 15.54 -14.19 -16.83
CA ASN A 77 15.63 -14.57 -18.24
C ASN A 77 14.30 -15.12 -18.75
N PHE A 78 13.14 -14.65 -18.29
CA PHE A 78 11.86 -15.08 -18.84
C PHE A 78 11.03 -13.89 -19.32
N PHE A 79 10.22 -14.12 -20.35
CA PHE A 79 9.50 -13.10 -21.09
C PHE A 79 8.16 -13.66 -21.52
N THR A 80 7.12 -12.83 -21.42
CA THR A 80 5.77 -13.25 -21.78
C THR A 80 5.36 -12.60 -23.09
N THR A 81 4.86 -13.43 -24.01
CA THR A 81 4.31 -12.97 -25.29
C THR A 81 2.81 -13.17 -25.31
N GLN A 82 2.11 -12.29 -26.03
CA GLN A 82 0.65 -12.33 -26.17
C GLN A 82 -0.10 -12.15 -24.83
N GLY A 83 0.60 -11.60 -23.83
CA GLY A 83 0.02 -11.09 -22.59
C GLY A 83 -0.77 -9.81 -22.83
N THR A 84 -1.78 -9.58 -21.99
CA THR A 84 -2.50 -8.31 -21.94
C THR A 84 -2.73 -7.94 -20.49
N LEU A 85 -2.84 -6.64 -20.21
CA LEU A 85 -3.11 -6.14 -18.85
C LEU A 85 -4.47 -6.66 -18.32
N TYR A 86 -5.50 -6.76 -19.17
CA TYR A 86 -6.76 -7.38 -18.81
C TYR A 86 -6.64 -8.89 -18.52
N GLY A 87 -5.78 -9.60 -19.26
CA GLY A 87 -5.52 -11.02 -19.02
C GLY A 87 -4.91 -11.25 -17.64
N GLU A 88 -3.87 -10.49 -17.31
CA GLU A 88 -3.16 -10.57 -16.01
C GLU A 88 -4.06 -10.29 -14.80
N THR A 89 -5.11 -9.50 -14.99
CA THR A 89 -6.00 -9.02 -13.92
C THR A 89 -7.31 -9.80 -13.83
N ARG A 90 -8.00 -10.03 -14.95
CA ARG A 90 -9.32 -10.68 -14.96
C ARG A 90 -9.23 -12.19 -14.76
N VAL A 91 -8.25 -12.83 -15.40
CA VAL A 91 -8.14 -14.29 -15.36
C VAL A 91 -7.73 -14.74 -13.96
N SER A 92 -6.76 -14.08 -13.34
CA SER A 92 -6.32 -14.37 -11.96
C SER A 92 -7.46 -14.19 -10.97
N LYS A 93 -8.20 -13.08 -11.08
CA LYS A 93 -9.41 -12.83 -10.28
C LYS A 93 -10.44 -13.94 -10.46
N PHE A 94 -10.81 -14.24 -11.71
CA PHE A 94 -11.80 -15.27 -12.03
C PHE A 94 -11.43 -16.64 -11.44
N ILE A 95 -10.17 -17.07 -11.61
CA ILE A 95 -9.71 -18.36 -11.09
C ILE A 95 -9.84 -18.38 -9.56
N LEU A 96 -9.34 -17.36 -8.86
CA LEU A 96 -9.38 -17.28 -7.40
C LEU A 96 -10.81 -17.27 -6.86
N GLU A 97 -11.70 -16.49 -7.47
CA GLU A 97 -13.12 -16.44 -7.08
C GLU A 97 -13.82 -17.78 -7.39
N SER A 98 -13.49 -18.45 -8.49
CA SER A 98 -14.11 -19.72 -8.91
C SER A 98 -13.76 -20.91 -8.01
N ILE A 99 -12.59 -20.87 -7.36
CA ILE A 99 -12.10 -21.95 -6.48
C ILE A 99 -12.26 -21.63 -5.00
N SER A 100 -12.77 -20.44 -4.67
CA SER A 100 -13.12 -20.06 -3.30
C SER A 100 -14.29 -20.90 -2.79
N ILE A 101 -14.17 -21.45 -1.58
CA ILE A 101 -15.26 -22.21 -0.94
C ILE A 101 -16.17 -21.33 -0.08
N VAL A 102 -15.78 -20.07 0.15
CA VAL A 102 -16.57 -19.07 0.89
C VAL A 102 -17.19 -18.01 -0.04
N ASN A 103 -17.12 -18.22 -1.37
CA ASN A 103 -17.51 -17.24 -2.39
C ASN A 103 -16.84 -15.87 -2.17
N ALA A 104 -15.54 -15.88 -1.89
CA ALA A 104 -14.76 -14.68 -1.69
C ALA A 104 -14.84 -13.78 -2.93
N THR A 105 -15.04 -12.48 -2.72
CA THR A 105 -14.88 -11.47 -3.77
C THR A 105 -13.47 -10.92 -3.69
N VAL A 106 -12.69 -11.07 -4.75
CA VAL A 106 -11.30 -10.65 -4.79
C VAL A 106 -11.24 -9.16 -5.16
N ARG A 107 -10.85 -8.34 -4.18
CA ARG A 107 -10.89 -6.86 -4.28
C ARG A 107 -9.51 -6.21 -4.24
N SER A 108 -8.48 -6.97 -3.89
CA SER A 108 -7.11 -6.50 -3.79
C SER A 108 -6.23 -7.14 -4.87
N PHE A 109 -5.28 -6.37 -5.41
CA PHE A 109 -4.35 -6.82 -6.45
C PHE A 109 -2.90 -6.41 -6.15
N ARG A 110 -1.94 -7.21 -6.60
CA ARG A 110 -0.51 -6.82 -6.66
C ARG A 110 0.09 -7.29 -7.97
N THR A 111 0.93 -6.50 -8.60
CA THR A 111 1.76 -6.95 -9.74
C THR A 111 2.99 -7.73 -9.29
N GLY A 112 3.44 -8.64 -10.15
CA GLY A 112 4.78 -9.20 -10.08
C GLY A 112 5.83 -8.11 -10.28
N HIS A 113 6.97 -8.29 -9.60
CA HIS A 113 8.11 -7.37 -9.65
C HIS A 113 7.83 -5.90 -9.27
N LEU A 114 6.68 -5.59 -8.67
CA LEU A 114 6.27 -4.20 -8.35
C LEU A 114 6.20 -3.31 -9.60
N LEU A 115 5.90 -3.91 -10.76
CA LEU A 115 5.71 -3.15 -11.99
C LEU A 115 4.37 -2.42 -11.91
N PHE A 116 4.34 -1.14 -12.27
CA PHE A 116 3.13 -0.33 -12.21
C PHE A 116 2.84 0.32 -13.58
N PRO A 117 2.29 -0.46 -14.54
CA PRO A 117 2.01 0.05 -15.88
C PRO A 117 1.10 1.28 -15.84
N THR A 118 1.33 2.26 -16.73
CA THR A 118 0.57 3.52 -16.76
C THR A 118 -0.94 3.32 -16.77
N ALA A 119 -1.43 2.30 -17.51
CA ALA A 119 -2.86 2.04 -17.65
C ALA A 119 -3.47 1.19 -16.50
N PHE A 120 -2.67 0.74 -15.53
CA PHE A 120 -3.16 -0.14 -14.48
C PHE A 120 -4.23 0.45 -13.58
N PRO A 121 -4.15 1.72 -13.11
CA PRO A 121 -5.15 2.27 -12.21
C PRO A 121 -6.60 2.06 -12.70
N GLN A 122 -6.88 2.41 -13.94
CA GLN A 122 -8.22 2.25 -14.52
C GLN A 122 -8.56 0.81 -14.90
N ILE A 123 -7.57 -0.01 -15.26
CA ILE A 123 -7.82 -1.42 -15.58
C ILE A 123 -8.24 -2.13 -14.30
N LEU A 124 -7.50 -1.95 -13.21
CA LEU A 124 -7.82 -2.53 -11.90
C LEU A 124 -9.21 -2.09 -11.43
N GLU A 125 -9.53 -0.80 -11.53
CA GLU A 125 -10.86 -0.28 -11.23
C GLU A 125 -11.95 -0.95 -12.09
N SER A 126 -11.75 -1.05 -13.41
CA SER A 126 -12.73 -1.63 -14.34
C SER A 126 -12.99 -3.13 -14.12
N VAL A 127 -12.00 -3.86 -13.60
CA VAL A 127 -12.12 -5.28 -13.20
C VAL A 127 -12.77 -5.42 -11.81
N GLY A 128 -12.98 -4.30 -11.11
CA GLY A 128 -13.63 -4.25 -9.81
C GLY A 128 -12.68 -4.49 -8.64
N PHE A 129 -11.37 -4.31 -8.83
CA PHE A 129 -10.46 -4.15 -7.70
C PHE A 129 -10.69 -2.79 -7.05
N LYS A 130 -10.51 -2.73 -5.73
CA LYS A 130 -10.63 -1.52 -4.90
C LYS A 130 -9.30 -1.15 -4.25
N TYR A 131 -8.39 -2.11 -4.14
CA TYR A 131 -7.10 -1.94 -3.47
C TYR A 131 -5.99 -2.53 -4.33
N SER A 132 -4.83 -1.87 -4.30
CA SER A 132 -3.62 -2.35 -4.95
C SER A 132 -2.41 -2.17 -4.03
N SER A 133 -1.39 -3.01 -4.23
CA SER A 133 -0.06 -2.82 -3.64
C SER A 133 0.98 -3.24 -4.66
N SER A 134 1.05 -2.49 -5.74
CA SER A 134 1.81 -2.81 -6.95
C SER A 134 3.03 -1.92 -7.13
N SER A 135 3.20 -0.91 -6.26
CA SER A 135 4.33 0.02 -6.25
C SER A 135 5.13 -0.07 -4.95
N ALA A 136 6.42 0.28 -4.99
CA ALA A 136 7.23 0.46 -3.80
C ALA A 136 7.05 1.86 -3.19
N ALA A 137 7.12 1.97 -1.86
CA ALA A 137 7.00 3.24 -1.16
C ALA A 137 8.08 4.26 -1.57
N ASN A 138 9.29 3.77 -1.87
CA ASN A 138 10.40 4.63 -2.29
C ASN A 138 10.21 5.14 -3.72
N ASP A 139 9.62 4.34 -4.62
CA ASP A 139 9.29 4.78 -5.98
C ASP A 139 8.19 5.86 -5.98
N GLN A 140 7.26 5.77 -5.02
CA GLN A 140 6.15 6.72 -4.87
C GLN A 140 6.47 7.89 -3.91
N ASN A 141 7.66 7.90 -3.30
CA ASN A 141 8.05 8.85 -2.25
C ASN A 141 7.03 8.98 -1.11
N THR A 142 6.31 7.90 -0.78
CA THR A 142 5.27 7.92 0.25
C THR A 142 5.03 6.54 0.87
N HIS A 143 4.84 6.52 2.19
CA HIS A 143 4.28 5.38 2.91
C HIS A 143 2.79 5.55 3.22
N MET A 144 2.13 6.59 2.70
CA MET A 144 0.69 6.77 2.85
C MET A 144 -0.05 6.02 1.74
N PRO A 145 -1.22 5.42 2.02
CA PRO A 145 -2.13 5.04 0.95
C PRO A 145 -2.55 6.29 0.14
N PHE A 146 -2.76 6.12 -1.16
CA PHE A 146 -3.20 7.21 -2.03
C PHE A 146 -4.14 6.70 -3.14
N GLN A 147 -4.93 7.60 -3.71
CA GLN A 147 -5.72 7.33 -4.91
C GLN A 147 -4.84 7.58 -6.14
N PRO A 148 -4.59 6.57 -6.99
CA PRO A 148 -3.92 6.79 -8.24
C PRO A 148 -4.86 7.46 -9.23
N PHE A 149 -4.28 8.03 -10.27
CA PHE A 149 -4.99 8.71 -11.34
C PHE A 149 -5.09 7.83 -12.58
N TYR A 150 -6.14 8.06 -13.37
CA TYR A 150 -6.29 7.46 -14.69
C TYR A 150 -5.05 7.72 -15.54
N ASN A 151 -4.47 6.67 -16.13
CA ASN A 151 -3.20 6.74 -16.87
C ASN A 151 -2.02 7.34 -16.08
N SER A 152 -2.02 7.27 -14.75
CA SER A 152 -1.03 7.95 -13.91
C SER A 152 -0.88 9.46 -14.22
N ALA A 153 -1.93 10.07 -14.78
CA ALA A 153 -1.96 11.48 -15.16
C ALA A 153 -2.44 12.35 -13.98
N TYR A 154 -2.86 13.60 -14.24
CA TYR A 154 -3.26 14.54 -13.17
C TYR A 154 -4.76 14.85 -13.13
N ASN A 155 -5.53 14.36 -14.10
CA ASN A 155 -6.86 14.91 -14.38
C ASN A 155 -8.00 14.22 -13.61
N GLN A 156 -7.87 12.92 -13.34
CA GLN A 156 -8.95 12.13 -12.77
C GLN A 156 -8.41 11.02 -11.88
N GLU A 157 -8.78 11.05 -10.60
CA GLU A 157 -8.58 9.93 -9.67
C GLU A 157 -9.48 8.76 -10.06
N VAL A 158 -9.00 7.53 -9.86
CA VAL A 158 -9.81 6.31 -9.98
C VAL A 158 -10.25 5.83 -8.59
N ASP A 159 -11.33 5.04 -8.53
CA ASP A 159 -11.85 4.44 -7.30
C ASP A 159 -11.04 3.23 -6.80
N LEU A 160 -9.72 3.39 -6.75
CA LEU A 160 -8.71 2.44 -6.31
C LEU A 160 -7.85 3.10 -5.23
N ILE A 161 -7.46 2.37 -4.17
CA ILE A 161 -6.41 2.83 -3.25
C ILE A 161 -5.15 2.01 -3.48
N GLU A 162 -4.06 2.68 -3.81
CA GLU A 162 -2.73 2.10 -3.83
C GLU A 162 -2.12 2.16 -2.43
N PHE A 163 -1.56 1.04 -2.01
CA PHE A 163 -0.80 0.92 -0.79
C PHE A 163 0.63 0.51 -1.11
N PRO A 164 1.57 1.46 -1.06
CA PRO A 164 2.95 1.15 -1.42
C PRO A 164 3.58 0.10 -0.53
N LEU A 165 4.40 -0.77 -1.11
CA LEU A 165 5.20 -1.75 -0.38
C LEU A 165 6.26 -1.03 0.46
N SER A 166 6.32 -1.35 1.76
CA SER A 166 7.32 -0.77 2.66
C SER A 166 8.59 -1.60 2.74
N ALA A 167 8.47 -2.93 2.75
CA ALA A 167 9.60 -3.87 2.79
C ALA A 167 9.17 -5.27 2.35
N SER A 168 10.13 -6.10 1.97
CA SER A 168 9.97 -7.45 1.44
C SER A 168 10.96 -8.44 2.05
N ASP A 169 10.61 -9.72 2.02
CA ASP A 169 11.52 -10.81 2.40
C ASP A 169 12.69 -11.04 1.44
N GLU A 170 12.81 -10.23 0.39
CA GLU A 170 13.95 -10.18 -0.52
C GLU A 170 14.94 -9.05 -0.16
N ASP A 171 14.62 -8.20 0.82
CA ASP A 171 15.45 -7.04 1.21
C ASP A 171 16.47 -7.37 2.32
N GLY A 172 16.42 -8.57 2.89
CA GLY A 172 17.35 -8.96 3.94
C GLY A 172 17.13 -10.35 4.51
N GLU A 173 18.03 -10.75 5.41
CA GLU A 173 17.97 -12.06 6.04
C GLU A 173 16.79 -12.16 7.01
N MET A 174 15.73 -12.86 6.59
CA MET A 174 14.61 -13.16 7.46
C MET A 174 14.95 -14.29 8.42
N ASN A 175 15.04 -13.99 9.71
CA ASN A 175 15.12 -14.96 10.79
C ASN A 175 14.54 -14.37 12.08
N GLY A 176 14.57 -15.12 13.19
CA GLY A 176 14.05 -14.67 14.47
C GLY A 176 14.94 -13.69 15.24
N ASP A 177 16.10 -13.29 14.70
CA ASP A 177 17.09 -12.52 15.42
C ASP A 177 16.65 -11.06 15.58
N PHE A 178 16.81 -10.53 16.79
CA PHE A 178 16.53 -9.14 17.12
C PHE A 178 17.74 -8.50 17.78
N TYR A 179 18.64 -7.95 16.96
CA TYR A 179 19.88 -7.34 17.41
C TYR A 179 20.02 -5.92 16.89
N ALA A 180 20.35 -5.00 17.79
CA ALA A 180 20.69 -3.63 17.42
C ALA A 180 22.05 -3.58 16.67
N PRO A 181 22.34 -2.48 15.94
CA PRO A 181 23.62 -2.29 15.27
C PRO A 181 24.81 -2.51 16.20
N GLY A 182 25.79 -3.30 15.73
CA GLY A 182 26.98 -3.66 16.47
C GLY A 182 26.80 -4.78 17.51
N THR A 183 25.64 -5.44 17.55
CA THR A 183 25.36 -6.54 18.49
C THR A 183 25.02 -7.84 17.74
N GLY A 184 25.25 -9.00 18.36
CA GLY A 184 24.91 -10.30 17.78
C GLY A 184 25.60 -10.62 16.44
N GLY A 185 26.69 -9.92 16.09
CA GLY A 185 27.35 -10.04 14.79
C GLY A 185 26.75 -9.16 13.68
N TYR A 186 25.67 -8.43 13.95
CA TYR A 186 24.99 -7.58 12.97
C TYR A 186 25.53 -6.14 13.00
N VAL A 187 26.34 -5.77 12.01
CA VAL A 187 26.90 -4.40 11.89
C VAL A 187 25.79 -3.34 11.82
N ASN A 188 24.78 -3.57 10.98
CA ASN A 188 23.67 -2.65 10.75
C ASN A 188 22.39 -3.06 11.50
N GLY A 189 22.48 -3.96 12.47
CA GLY A 189 21.34 -4.57 13.14
C GLY A 189 20.70 -5.69 12.32
N SER A 190 19.94 -6.56 12.98
CA SER A 190 19.22 -7.64 12.30
C SER A 190 18.07 -7.09 11.45
N TYR A 191 17.57 -7.89 10.52
CA TYR A 191 16.46 -7.48 9.66
C TYR A 191 15.21 -7.10 10.49
N ALA A 192 14.86 -7.90 11.52
CA ALA A 192 13.76 -7.57 12.44
C ALA A 192 13.99 -6.26 13.22
N TRP A 193 15.23 -5.94 13.61
CA TRP A 193 15.55 -4.64 14.21
C TRP A 193 15.27 -3.49 13.26
N ASN A 194 15.72 -3.61 12.00
CA ASN A 194 15.54 -2.57 10.99
C ASN A 194 14.06 -2.35 10.66
N GLN A 195 13.27 -3.42 10.53
CA GLN A 195 11.83 -3.31 10.31
C GLN A 195 11.10 -2.73 11.52
N TYR A 196 11.47 -3.11 12.74
CA TYR A 196 10.96 -2.47 13.96
C TYR A 196 11.22 -0.96 13.94
N GLN A 197 12.44 -0.52 13.63
CA GLN A 197 12.77 0.91 13.56
C GLN A 197 11.98 1.64 12.47
N CYS A 198 11.79 1.00 11.31
CA CYS A 198 10.97 1.54 10.22
C CYS A 198 9.52 1.76 10.67
N ILE A 199 8.90 0.74 11.28
CA ILE A 199 7.53 0.81 11.80
C ILE A 199 7.40 1.88 12.88
N GLN A 200 8.35 2.00 13.81
CA GLN A 200 8.32 3.04 14.85
C GLN A 200 8.39 4.46 14.28
N LYS A 201 9.15 4.66 13.20
CA LYS A 201 9.20 5.96 12.50
C LYS A 201 7.89 6.25 11.78
N GLN A 202 7.35 5.26 11.07
CA GLN A 202 6.09 5.33 10.34
C GLN A 202 4.89 5.62 11.25
N ALA A 203 4.82 4.96 12.41
CA ALA A 203 3.75 5.12 13.39
C ALA A 203 3.60 6.57 13.90
N LYS A 204 4.70 7.35 13.94
CA LYS A 204 4.66 8.77 14.35
C LYS A 204 3.79 9.63 13.42
N TYR A 205 3.70 9.24 12.15
CA TYR A 205 2.94 9.95 11.13
C TYR A 205 1.59 9.29 10.85
N GLY A 206 1.31 8.12 11.44
CA GLY A 206 0.10 7.35 11.17
C GLY A 206 0.06 6.79 9.74
N THR A 207 1.21 6.45 9.17
CA THR A 207 1.32 5.82 7.84
C THR A 207 0.96 4.33 7.91
N GLN A 208 1.01 3.64 6.76
CA GLN A 208 0.84 2.19 6.69
C GLN A 208 2.16 1.49 6.42
N TYR A 209 2.30 0.29 6.96
CA TYR A 209 3.44 -0.59 6.70
C TYR A 209 2.94 -1.84 5.98
N THR A 210 3.20 -1.94 4.67
CA THR A 210 2.92 -3.18 3.91
C THR A 210 4.17 -4.00 3.81
N PHE A 211 4.05 -5.26 4.24
CA PHE A 211 5.12 -6.23 4.15
C PHE A 211 4.81 -7.29 3.08
N LEU A 212 5.77 -7.59 2.22
CA LEU A 212 5.68 -8.69 1.27
C LEU A 212 6.45 -9.89 1.81
N ILE A 213 5.79 -11.04 1.84
CA ILE A 213 6.42 -12.30 2.24
C ILE A 213 5.99 -13.42 1.32
N HIS A 214 6.97 -14.12 0.76
CA HIS A 214 6.77 -15.36 0.03
C HIS A 214 6.69 -16.55 1.02
N PRO A 215 5.97 -17.64 0.72
CA PRO A 215 5.99 -18.84 1.56
C PRO A 215 7.40 -19.43 1.71
N THR A 216 8.21 -19.33 0.66
CA THR A 216 9.63 -19.74 0.58
C THR A 216 10.35 -18.78 -0.36
N THR A 217 11.56 -18.35 -0.03
CA THR A 217 12.37 -17.51 -0.94
C THR A 217 13.59 -18.30 -1.38
N HIS A 218 13.76 -18.44 -2.69
CA HIS A 218 15.00 -18.95 -3.27
C HIS A 218 16.12 -17.91 -3.10
N ALA A 219 17.37 -18.35 -3.03
CA ALA A 219 18.53 -17.48 -2.82
C ALA A 219 18.47 -16.22 -3.70
N VAL A 220 18.20 -15.06 -3.09
CA VAL A 220 18.47 -13.77 -3.72
C VAL A 220 19.99 -13.60 -3.71
N PRO A 221 20.64 -13.18 -4.81
CA PRO A 221 22.09 -12.98 -4.82
C PRO A 221 22.54 -12.11 -3.63
N GLY A 222 23.38 -12.66 -2.75
CA GLY A 222 23.86 -11.97 -1.55
C GLY A 222 23.05 -12.23 -0.27
N LEU A 223 21.94 -12.98 -0.34
CA LEU A 223 21.15 -13.39 0.81
C LEU A 223 21.05 -14.92 0.91
N ALA A 224 21.12 -15.43 2.14
CA ALA A 224 20.85 -16.84 2.39
C ALA A 224 19.37 -17.16 2.11
N PRO A 225 19.05 -18.33 1.55
CA PRO A 225 17.66 -18.78 1.41
C PRO A 225 16.96 -18.74 2.76
N SER A 226 15.80 -18.07 2.81
CA SER A 226 14.98 -18.03 4.03
C SER A 226 13.94 -19.15 3.96
N THR A 227 13.99 -20.09 4.89
CA THR A 227 13.00 -21.16 4.98
C THR A 227 11.69 -20.63 5.55
N PHE A 228 10.63 -21.44 5.44
CA PHE A 228 9.36 -21.13 6.09
C PHE A 228 9.54 -20.90 7.61
N GLU A 229 10.36 -21.72 8.27
CA GLU A 229 10.65 -21.62 9.71
C GLU A 229 11.32 -20.29 10.05
N ASN A 230 12.29 -19.84 9.25
CA ASN A 230 12.95 -18.56 9.49
C ASN A 230 11.97 -17.39 9.39
N LYS A 231 11.08 -17.43 8.38
CA LYS A 231 10.04 -16.42 8.16
C LYS A 231 8.96 -16.42 9.22
N LEU A 232 8.60 -17.59 9.74
CA LEU A 232 7.70 -17.70 10.88
C LEU A 232 8.36 -17.14 12.15
N ALA A 233 9.63 -17.46 12.39
CA ALA A 233 10.38 -16.93 13.53
C ALA A 233 10.49 -15.40 13.46
N PHE A 234 10.76 -14.83 12.27
CA PHE A 234 10.74 -13.39 12.05
C PHE A 234 9.39 -12.76 12.45
N GLN A 235 8.28 -13.32 11.98
CA GLN A 235 6.94 -12.81 12.30
C GLN A 235 6.64 -12.91 13.81
N GLN A 236 7.02 -14.02 14.44
CA GLN A 236 6.87 -14.25 15.88
C GLN A 236 7.71 -13.28 16.72
N THR A 237 8.89 -12.89 16.23
CA THR A 237 9.75 -11.88 16.87
C THR A 237 9.20 -10.47 16.66
N LEU A 238 8.87 -10.08 15.42
CA LEU A 238 8.52 -8.68 15.09
C LEU A 238 7.13 -8.29 15.58
N THR A 239 6.12 -9.14 15.42
CA THR A 239 4.71 -8.83 15.74
C THR A 239 4.55 -8.26 17.16
N PRO A 240 4.97 -8.95 18.24
CA PRO A 240 4.78 -8.45 19.61
C PRO A 240 5.53 -7.15 19.90
N LEU A 241 6.57 -6.81 19.15
CA LEU A 241 7.34 -5.58 19.33
C LEU A 241 6.63 -4.34 18.80
N VAL A 242 5.63 -4.51 17.91
CA VAL A 242 4.97 -3.40 17.24
C VAL A 242 3.48 -3.28 17.55
N THR A 243 2.86 -4.27 18.21
CA THR A 243 1.41 -4.27 18.51
C THR A 243 0.93 -3.06 19.33
N ASN A 244 1.81 -2.40 20.08
CA ASN A 244 1.49 -1.20 20.85
C ASN A 244 1.37 0.06 19.98
N VAL A 245 1.86 0.03 18.74
CA VAL A 245 1.87 1.17 17.80
C VAL A 245 1.24 0.85 16.45
N SER A 246 0.80 -0.39 16.23
CA SER A 246 0.23 -0.83 14.96
C SER A 246 -1.15 -1.49 15.14
N TYR A 247 -1.92 -1.43 14.06
CA TYR A 247 -3.13 -2.21 13.86
C TYR A 247 -2.90 -3.13 12.67
N PHE A 248 -3.12 -4.44 12.86
CA PHE A 248 -2.93 -5.44 11.81
C PHE A 248 -4.26 -5.74 11.14
N ASP A 249 -4.29 -5.65 9.81
CA ASP A 249 -5.47 -5.93 9.02
C ASP A 249 -5.07 -6.45 7.62
N THR A 250 -6.03 -7.04 6.96
CA THR A 250 -6.03 -7.36 5.53
C THR A 250 -5.96 -6.10 4.67
N MET A 251 -5.62 -6.25 3.38
CA MET A 251 -5.63 -5.15 2.41
C MET A 251 -7.05 -4.57 2.29
N GLY A 252 -8.05 -5.44 2.27
CA GLY A 252 -9.47 -5.11 2.21
C GLY A 252 -9.95 -4.34 3.43
N GLY A 253 -9.61 -4.79 4.64
CA GLY A 253 -10.07 -4.15 5.88
C GLY A 253 -9.50 -2.74 6.05
N ARG A 254 -8.17 -2.59 5.91
CA ARG A 254 -7.55 -1.26 5.94
C ARG A 254 -7.94 -0.39 4.74
N GLY A 255 -8.22 -1.01 3.59
CA GLY A 255 -8.77 -0.39 2.40
C GLY A 255 -10.15 0.22 2.64
N ASP A 256 -11.06 -0.57 3.20
CA ASP A 256 -12.42 -0.15 3.54
C ASP A 256 -12.39 0.99 4.57
N PHE A 257 -11.52 0.89 5.58
CA PHE A 257 -11.27 1.96 6.54
C PHE A 257 -10.74 3.23 5.86
N HIS A 258 -9.72 3.12 4.99
CA HIS A 258 -9.14 4.28 4.33
C HIS A 258 -10.15 4.99 3.41
N LYS A 259 -10.90 4.23 2.61
CA LYS A 259 -11.97 4.78 1.75
C LYS A 259 -13.08 5.43 2.57
N ALA A 260 -13.43 4.86 3.72
CA ALA A 260 -14.42 5.47 4.60
C ALA A 260 -13.89 6.78 5.20
N ARG A 261 -12.61 6.80 5.60
CA ARG A 261 -11.94 7.94 6.21
C ARG A 261 -11.80 9.12 5.25
N ILE A 262 -11.39 8.91 4.00
CA ILE A 262 -11.22 10.00 3.02
C ILE A 262 -12.55 10.64 2.62
N ASN A 263 -13.64 9.87 2.68
CA ASN A 263 -15.00 10.34 2.38
C ASN A 263 -15.75 10.85 3.62
N ALA A 264 -15.12 10.85 4.80
CA ALA A 264 -15.73 11.39 6.01
C ALA A 264 -15.68 12.92 5.99
N GLY A 265 -16.84 13.56 6.02
CA GLY A 265 -16.95 15.01 6.22
C GLY A 265 -16.83 15.35 7.70
N ILE A 266 -16.10 16.42 8.05
CA ILE A 266 -16.00 16.92 9.42
C ILE A 266 -16.32 18.41 9.42
N ASP A 267 -17.36 18.78 10.15
CA ASP A 267 -17.74 20.16 10.41
C ASP A 267 -17.60 20.47 11.91
N VAL A 268 -17.16 21.69 12.22
CA VAL A 268 -16.99 22.15 13.59
C VAL A 268 -17.70 23.48 13.76
N SER A 269 -18.60 23.57 14.75
CA SER A 269 -19.22 24.82 15.16
C SER A 269 -18.92 25.10 16.63
N ILE A 270 -18.52 26.33 16.95
CA ILE A 270 -18.24 26.74 18.32
C ILE A 270 -19.23 27.83 18.70
N SER A 271 -19.95 27.63 19.80
CA SER A 271 -20.89 28.60 20.37
C SER A 271 -20.63 28.75 21.87
N GLY A 272 -20.19 29.93 22.27
CA GLY A 272 -19.77 30.20 23.64
C GLY A 272 -18.61 29.29 24.05
N SER A 273 -18.85 28.42 25.02
CA SER A 273 -17.87 27.46 25.53
C SER A 273 -18.12 26.02 25.06
N THR A 274 -18.92 25.84 24.01
CA THR A 274 -19.29 24.53 23.48
C THR A 274 -18.86 24.41 22.02
N ALA A 275 -18.05 23.39 21.72
CA ALA A 275 -17.75 22.97 20.37
C ALA A 275 -18.63 21.77 20.01
N THR A 276 -19.32 21.84 18.87
CA THR A 276 -20.06 20.74 18.27
C THR A 276 -19.31 20.29 17.03
N VAL A 277 -18.85 19.05 17.02
CA VAL A 277 -18.20 18.39 15.88
C VAL A 277 -19.22 17.47 15.23
N THR A 278 -19.51 17.70 13.96
CA THR A 278 -20.40 16.89 13.15
C THR A 278 -19.56 16.09 12.17
N VAL A 279 -19.66 14.77 12.24
CA VAL A 279 -18.99 13.84 11.32
C VAL A 279 -20.04 13.24 10.40
N THR A 280 -19.86 13.39 9.10
CA THR A 280 -20.74 12.84 8.07
C THR A 280 -20.04 11.67 7.39
N LEU A 281 -20.60 10.47 7.55
CA LEU A 281 -20.06 9.22 7.03
C LEU A 281 -20.90 8.74 5.83
N GLN A 282 -20.26 8.62 4.66
CA GLN A 282 -20.92 8.08 3.46
C GLN A 282 -21.06 6.55 3.51
N GLN A 283 -20.20 5.88 4.28
CA GLN A 283 -20.19 4.44 4.48
C GLN A 283 -19.85 4.11 5.92
N LYS A 284 -20.09 2.85 6.33
CA LYS A 284 -19.72 2.39 7.66
C LYS A 284 -18.20 2.51 7.88
N ILE A 285 -17.80 2.81 9.11
CA ILE A 285 -16.39 2.84 9.52
C ILE A 285 -16.23 2.23 10.91
N THR A 286 -15.12 1.53 11.13
CA THR A 286 -14.77 0.96 12.44
C THR A 286 -13.72 1.82 13.09
N ASP A 287 -13.92 2.16 14.37
CA ASP A 287 -12.89 2.79 15.23
C ASP A 287 -12.25 4.08 14.66
N LEU A 288 -13.06 4.90 13.96
CA LEU A 288 -12.60 6.20 13.44
C LEU A 288 -12.14 7.08 14.61
N THR A 289 -10.86 7.43 14.61
CA THR A 289 -10.27 8.29 15.65
C THR A 289 -10.12 9.71 15.14
N LEU A 290 -10.71 10.66 15.86
CA LEU A 290 -10.59 12.08 15.63
C LEU A 290 -9.55 12.66 16.59
N ARG A 291 -8.60 13.42 16.06
CA ARG A 291 -7.71 14.27 16.87
C ARG A 291 -8.45 15.57 17.16
N VAL A 292 -8.61 15.89 18.44
CA VAL A 292 -9.27 17.10 18.93
C VAL A 292 -8.30 17.91 19.78
N PRO A 293 -8.47 19.23 19.92
CA PRO A 293 -7.63 20.02 20.81
C PRO A 293 -7.61 19.42 22.22
N THR A 294 -6.42 19.28 22.81
CA THR A 294 -6.24 18.72 24.16
C THR A 294 -6.93 19.53 25.26
N ALA A 295 -7.21 20.81 24.96
CA ALA A 295 -7.92 21.73 25.84
C ALA A 295 -9.46 21.53 25.82
N TRP A 296 -9.98 20.69 24.92
CA TRP A 296 -11.41 20.37 24.83
C TRP A 296 -11.75 19.17 25.70
N THR A 297 -12.83 19.29 26.47
CA THR A 297 -13.34 18.20 27.31
C THR A 297 -14.57 17.59 26.64
N PHE A 298 -14.52 16.30 26.34
CA PHE A 298 -15.67 15.57 25.78
C PHE A 298 -16.89 15.65 26.72
N LYS A 299 -18.09 15.83 26.15
CA LYS A 299 -19.35 15.93 26.89
C LYS A 299 -20.37 14.89 26.46
N SER A 300 -20.62 14.75 25.16
CA SER A 300 -21.59 13.77 24.66
C SER A 300 -21.35 13.41 23.20
N SER A 301 -21.94 12.30 22.79
CA SER A 301 -21.91 11.78 21.42
C SER A 301 -23.24 11.12 21.09
N THR A 302 -23.63 11.12 19.82
CA THR A 302 -24.77 10.34 19.32
C THR A 302 -24.47 8.84 19.16
N VAL A 303 -23.18 8.46 19.23
CA VAL A 303 -22.70 7.07 19.16
C VAL A 303 -21.76 6.75 20.33
N ALA A 304 -21.49 5.47 20.57
CA ALA A 304 -20.49 5.06 21.55
C ALA A 304 -19.09 5.57 21.17
N VAL A 305 -18.35 6.08 22.15
CA VAL A 305 -16.99 6.60 21.93
C VAL A 305 -16.04 6.18 23.05
N ASN A 306 -14.74 6.17 22.73
CA ASN A 306 -13.65 6.06 23.69
C ASN A 306 -12.84 7.36 23.72
N THR A 307 -12.58 7.85 24.91
CA THR A 307 -11.87 9.12 25.19
C THR A 307 -10.67 8.91 26.12
N ALA A 308 -10.13 7.70 26.19
CA ALA A 308 -9.04 7.34 27.11
C ALA A 308 -7.73 8.10 26.81
N ALA A 309 -7.51 8.47 25.54
CA ALA A 309 -6.35 9.24 25.12
C ALA A 309 -6.68 10.74 25.07
N ALA A 310 -5.88 11.55 25.77
CA ALA A 310 -6.02 13.01 25.72
C ALA A 310 -5.85 13.54 24.28
N GLY A 311 -6.73 14.45 23.86
CA GLY A 311 -6.73 15.01 22.50
C GLY A 311 -7.19 14.03 21.42
N ALA A 312 -7.85 12.93 21.78
CA ALA A 312 -8.44 11.99 20.83
C ALA A 312 -9.82 11.50 21.28
N VAL A 313 -10.71 11.30 20.31
CA VAL A 313 -11.99 10.60 20.50
C VAL A 313 -12.13 9.56 19.41
N THR A 314 -12.32 8.31 19.81
CA THR A 314 -12.52 7.18 18.88
C THR A 314 -14.00 6.82 18.85
N LEU A 315 -14.59 6.81 17.66
CA LEU A 315 -15.95 6.30 17.44
C LEU A 315 -15.92 4.78 17.53
N MET A 316 -16.49 4.21 18.59
CA MET A 316 -16.26 2.80 18.94
C MET A 316 -17.05 1.83 18.09
N ASN A 317 -16.42 0.70 17.78
CA ASN A 317 -16.98 -0.39 16.98
C ASN A 317 -17.36 0.10 15.57
N VAL A 318 -18.30 -0.59 14.94
CA VAL A 318 -18.82 -0.23 13.63
C VAL A 318 -19.84 0.89 13.78
N VAL A 319 -19.55 2.05 13.20
CA VAL A 319 -20.50 3.16 13.05
C VAL A 319 -21.10 3.12 11.64
N PRO A 320 -22.44 3.10 11.48
CA PRO A 320 -23.08 3.10 10.17
C PRO A 320 -22.89 4.44 9.43
N ALA A 321 -23.21 4.43 8.13
CA ALA A 321 -23.33 5.67 7.36
C ALA A 321 -24.37 6.61 7.99
N GLY A 322 -24.15 7.92 7.89
CA GLY A 322 -25.00 8.94 8.48
C GLY A 322 -24.21 10.00 9.22
N THR A 323 -24.88 10.69 10.15
CA THR A 323 -24.31 11.83 10.87
C THR A 323 -24.06 11.48 12.33
N VAL A 324 -22.81 11.65 12.77
CA VAL A 324 -22.41 11.58 14.18
C VAL A 324 -22.20 12.98 14.71
N THR A 325 -22.75 13.29 15.88
CA THR A 325 -22.53 14.59 16.54
C THR A 325 -21.81 14.36 17.86
N LEU A 326 -20.66 15.02 18.04
CA LEU A 326 -19.87 15.05 19.25
C LEU A 326 -19.95 16.46 19.85
N LYS A 327 -20.11 16.55 21.17
CA LYS A 327 -20.07 17.83 21.89
C LYS A 327 -18.89 17.86 22.85
N PHE A 328 -18.21 18.98 22.85
CA PHE A 328 -17.08 19.28 23.71
C PHE A 328 -17.29 20.60 24.43
N GLN A 329 -16.75 20.69 25.63
CA GLN A 329 -16.55 21.94 26.34
C GLN A 329 -15.19 22.51 25.98
N THR A 330 -15.13 23.76 25.56
CA THR A 330 -13.88 24.48 25.30
C THR A 330 -13.43 25.22 26.56
N SER A 331 -12.12 25.28 26.77
CA SER A 331 -11.50 26.09 27.82
C SER A 331 -11.35 27.54 27.31
N GLY A 332 -12.44 28.30 27.42
CA GLY A 332 -12.51 29.72 27.02
C GLY A 332 -13.51 29.97 25.89
N THR A 333 -14.04 31.20 25.84
CA THR A 333 -14.93 31.70 24.79
C THR A 333 -14.11 31.88 23.51
N VAL A 334 -14.10 30.88 22.64
CA VAL A 334 -13.48 31.01 21.31
C VAL A 334 -14.57 31.33 20.31
N THR A 335 -14.73 32.61 19.97
CA THR A 335 -15.58 33.03 18.86
C THR A 335 -14.79 32.86 17.57
N THR A 336 -14.80 31.67 16.97
CA THR A 336 -14.36 31.50 15.57
C THR A 336 -15.54 31.00 14.76
N THR A 337 -16.17 31.92 14.04
CA THR A 337 -17.10 31.59 12.96
C THR A 337 -16.26 31.23 11.75
N ILE A 338 -16.06 29.93 11.50
CA ILE A 338 -15.55 29.49 10.20
C ILE A 338 -16.79 29.30 9.33
N ASN A 339 -17.01 30.25 8.42
CA ASN A 339 -18.07 30.16 7.42
C ASN A 339 -17.61 29.18 6.32
N PRO A 340 -18.29 28.04 6.09
CA PRO A 340 -17.86 27.07 5.07
C PRO A 340 -18.13 27.51 3.62
N SER A 341 -18.77 28.66 3.42
CA SER A 341 -19.37 29.05 2.14
C SER A 341 -18.65 30.18 1.39
N ALA A 342 -17.49 30.64 1.84
CA ALA A 342 -16.66 31.58 1.07
C ALA A 342 -15.50 30.82 0.43
N GLY A 343 -15.54 30.64 -0.89
CA GLY A 343 -14.34 30.30 -1.67
C GLY A 343 -13.21 31.30 -1.39
N PRO A 344 -11.94 30.96 -1.65
CA PRO A 344 -10.80 31.76 -1.22
C PRO A 344 -10.85 33.15 -1.85
N ALA A 345 -11.31 34.14 -1.10
CA ALA A 345 -11.13 35.54 -1.46
C ALA A 345 -9.64 35.85 -1.26
N ALA A 346 -8.94 36.05 -2.38
CA ALA A 346 -7.56 36.52 -2.40
C ALA A 346 -7.49 37.90 -1.72
N THR A 347 -7.21 37.90 -0.43
CA THR A 347 -6.86 39.10 0.33
C THR A 347 -5.38 38.97 0.66
N THR A 348 -4.54 39.54 -0.19
CA THR A 348 -3.09 39.55 -0.01
C THR A 348 -2.74 40.54 1.09
N THR A 349 -2.61 40.08 2.33
CA THR A 349 -1.99 40.87 3.39
C THR A 349 -0.48 40.79 3.22
N THR A 350 0.13 41.85 2.72
CA THR A 350 1.59 41.97 2.64
C THR A 350 2.13 42.19 4.06
N ILE A 351 2.65 41.13 4.68
CA ILE A 351 3.46 41.24 5.89
C ILE A 351 4.92 41.34 5.45
N SER A 352 5.49 42.54 5.52
CA SER A 352 6.93 42.74 5.45
C SER A 352 7.56 42.16 6.71
N MET A 353 8.19 40.98 6.60
CA MET A 353 9.07 40.46 7.63
C MET A 353 10.51 40.72 7.22
N ALA A 354 11.28 41.35 8.11
CA ALA A 354 12.72 41.51 7.95
C ALA A 354 13.37 40.12 7.75
N SER A 355 14.30 40.02 6.80
CA SER A 355 15.00 38.78 6.48
C SER A 355 15.67 38.19 7.73
N PRO A 356 15.31 36.96 8.15
CA PRO A 356 16.04 36.29 9.20
C PRO A 356 17.42 35.92 8.66
N THR A 357 18.47 36.40 9.33
CA THR A 357 19.82 35.86 9.17
C THR A 357 19.81 34.42 9.64
N VAL A 358 19.87 33.48 8.68
CA VAL A 358 20.03 32.04 8.92
C VAL A 358 21.48 31.79 9.31
N PRO A 359 21.78 31.27 10.52
CA PRO A 359 23.12 30.79 10.84
C PRO A 359 23.45 29.60 9.93
N ALA A 360 24.67 29.56 9.41
CA ALA A 360 25.14 28.46 8.56
C ALA A 360 24.89 27.09 9.23
N PRO A 361 24.43 26.08 8.48
CA PRO A 361 24.13 24.77 9.03
C PRO A 361 25.40 24.09 9.54
N THR A 362 25.40 23.73 10.82
CA THR A 362 26.36 22.75 11.37
C THR A 362 26.03 21.38 10.79
N PRO A 363 26.96 20.67 10.13
CA PRO A 363 26.68 19.37 9.57
C PRO A 363 26.68 18.32 10.69
N THR A 364 25.67 17.45 10.71
CA THR A 364 25.75 15.97 10.82
C THR A 364 24.39 15.43 11.32
N PRO A 365 23.59 14.75 10.49
CA PRO A 365 22.70 13.71 10.96
C PRO A 365 23.51 12.42 11.11
N THR A 366 23.68 11.93 12.34
CA THR A 366 24.34 10.64 12.67
C THR A 366 23.46 9.42 12.39
N ASN A 367 22.30 9.58 11.76
CA ASN A 367 21.47 8.46 11.35
C ASN A 367 21.32 8.49 9.83
N PRO A 368 21.89 7.52 9.09
CA PRO A 368 21.58 7.39 7.68
C PRO A 368 20.06 7.22 7.54
N LEU A 369 19.46 8.06 6.69
CA LEU A 369 18.19 7.75 6.09
C LEU A 369 18.39 6.40 5.38
N MET A 370 17.82 5.32 5.91
CA MET A 370 17.67 4.07 5.16
C MET A 370 16.67 4.38 4.05
N VAL A 371 17.20 4.79 2.89
CA VAL A 371 16.54 4.58 1.62
C VAL A 371 16.75 3.10 1.35
N ASP A 372 15.67 2.34 1.47
CA ASP A 372 15.67 0.93 1.08
C ASP A 372 15.75 0.89 -0.46
N ASP A 373 16.97 0.80 -0.96
CA ASP A 373 17.27 0.67 -2.38
C ASP A 373 16.89 -0.76 -2.78
N PHE A 374 15.67 -0.93 -3.32
CA PHE A 374 15.32 -2.15 -4.04
C PHE A 374 16.39 -2.33 -5.13
N VAL A 375 17.27 -3.32 -4.92
CA VAL A 375 18.65 -3.48 -5.44
C VAL A 375 18.75 -3.66 -6.98
N ASP A 376 17.98 -2.90 -7.75
CA ASP A 376 18.02 -2.89 -9.20
C ASP A 376 18.00 -1.45 -9.74
N PRO A 377 19.18 -0.85 -10.00
CA PRO A 377 19.27 0.46 -10.63
C PRO A 377 18.67 0.51 -12.05
N SER A 378 18.32 -0.63 -12.67
CA SER A 378 17.63 -0.64 -13.97
C SER A 378 16.18 -0.12 -13.87
N ARG A 379 15.54 -0.17 -12.68
CA ARG A 379 14.18 0.35 -12.45
C ARG A 379 14.06 1.87 -12.61
N TYR A 380 15.17 2.60 -12.41
CA TYR A 380 15.23 4.05 -12.57
C TYR A 380 15.54 4.51 -14.01
N SER A 381 15.65 3.58 -14.97
CA SER A 381 16.09 3.90 -16.34
C SER A 381 14.99 4.04 -17.39
N SER A 382 13.72 3.80 -17.06
CA SER A 382 12.63 4.14 -17.99
C SER A 382 12.19 5.60 -17.83
N SER A 383 13.00 6.48 -18.40
CA SER A 383 12.58 7.77 -18.90
C SER A 383 11.30 7.63 -19.73
N SER A 384 10.15 7.98 -19.15
CA SER A 384 8.94 8.40 -19.88
C SER A 384 8.18 9.51 -19.15
N ASN A 385 8.92 10.44 -18.53
CA ASN A 385 8.42 11.80 -18.32
C ASN A 385 8.72 12.60 -19.60
N ALA A 386 7.81 12.49 -20.56
CA ALA A 386 7.65 13.44 -21.65
C ALA A 386 6.18 13.85 -21.69
#